data_AF-A0A370I101-F1
#
_entry.id   AF-A0A370I101-F1
#
_cell.length_a   1.000
_cell.length_b   1.000
_cell.length_c   1.000
_cell.angle_alpha   90.00
_cell.angle_beta   90.00
_cell.angle_gamma   90.00
#
_symmetry.space_group_name_H-M   'P 1'
#
loop_
_entity.id
_entity.type
_entity.pdbx_description
1 polymer ?
#
loop_
_entity_poly.entity_id
_entity_poly.type
_entity_poly.pdbx_seq_one_letter_code
_entity_poly.pdbx_strand_id
1 'polypeptide(L)'
;MNESQIDLAHTVALGSIGDEDQRAVQELLDCGDSALRADFTKEVQQTRDALAEFASDAATPPPATLRDRLLAAIAEDQTDRAPHHCACNHRGNSATSH
;
A
#
# COMPACT_ATOMS: atom_id res chain seq x y z
N MET A 1 11.04 -10.70 -19.25
CA MET A 1 11.64 -9.50 -18.65
C MET A 1 13.12 -9.42 -19.04
N ASN A 2 13.66 -8.25 -19.33
CA ASN A 2 15.09 -8.06 -19.63
C ASN A 2 15.89 -7.71 -18.36
N GLU A 3 17.22 -7.70 -18.47
CA GLU A 3 18.13 -7.45 -17.33
C GLU A 3 17.90 -6.07 -16.69
N SER A 4 17.76 -5.01 -17.50
CA SER A 4 17.45 -3.66 -17.00
C SER A 4 16.12 -3.58 -16.22
N GLN A 5 15.12 -4.37 -16.58
CA GLN A 5 13.84 -4.43 -15.88
C GLN A 5 13.95 -5.21 -14.57
N ILE A 6 14.84 -6.19 -14.49
CA ILE A 6 15.16 -6.91 -13.25
C ILE A 6 15.88 -5.97 -12.28
N ASP A 7 16.89 -5.23 -12.75
CA ASP A 7 17.62 -4.25 -11.96
C ASP A 7 16.69 -3.14 -11.44
N LEU A 8 15.75 -2.69 -12.29
CA LEU A 8 14.72 -1.73 -11.89
C LEU A 8 13.80 -2.32 -10.81
N ALA A 9 13.38 -3.58 -10.93
CA ALA A 9 12.54 -4.24 -9.93
C ALA A 9 13.25 -4.32 -8.56
N HIS A 10 14.55 -4.63 -8.54
CA HIS A 10 15.34 -4.65 -7.31
C HIS A 10 15.50 -3.26 -6.70
N THR A 11 15.78 -2.25 -7.52
CA THR A 11 15.87 -0.84 -7.08
C THR A 11 14.54 -0.35 -6.47
N VAL A 12 13.41 -0.71 -7.09
CA VAL A 12 12.07 -0.44 -6.59
C VAL A 12 11.80 -1.16 -5.25
N ALA A 13 12.20 -2.42 -5.15
CA ALA A 13 11.98 -3.22 -3.94
C ALA A 13 12.77 -2.66 -2.74
N LEU A 14 13.98 -2.15 -2.97
CA LEU A 14 14.82 -1.50 -1.96
C LEU A 14 14.32 -0.10 -1.56
N GLY A 15 13.35 0.46 -2.28
CA GLY A 15 12.86 1.83 -2.06
C GLY A 15 13.88 2.90 -2.45
N SER A 16 14.92 2.53 -3.20
CA SER A 16 16.01 3.43 -3.62
C SER A 16 15.76 4.00 -5.02
N ILE A 17 14.49 4.26 -5.34
CA ILE A 17 14.04 4.69 -6.66
C ILE A 17 14.20 6.21 -6.84
N GLY A 18 14.87 6.64 -7.91
CA GLY A 18 14.91 8.05 -8.31
C GLY A 18 13.75 8.45 -9.23
N ASP A 19 13.65 9.73 -9.58
CA ASP A 19 12.60 10.24 -10.50
C ASP A 19 12.66 9.59 -11.89
N GLU A 20 13.87 9.28 -12.36
CA GLU A 20 14.11 8.58 -13.64
C GLU A 20 13.58 7.15 -13.60
N ASP A 21 13.94 6.40 -12.56
CA ASP A 21 13.45 5.04 -12.34
C ASP A 21 11.94 5.01 -12.14
N GLN A 22 11.37 6.01 -11.45
CA GLN A 22 9.92 6.12 -11.28
C GLN A 22 9.20 6.29 -12.62
N ARG A 23 9.78 7.06 -13.54
CA ARG A 23 9.27 7.18 -14.90
C ARG A 23 9.38 5.86 -15.66
N ALA A 24 10.51 5.17 -15.57
CA ALA A 24 10.70 3.88 -16.23
C ALA A 24 9.71 2.81 -15.72
N VAL A 25 9.40 2.81 -14.41
CA VAL A 25 8.35 1.96 -13.85
C VAL A 25 7.00 2.33 -14.44
N GLN A 26 6.65 3.61 -14.48
CA GLN A 26 5.36 4.05 -15.03
C GLN A 26 5.20 3.64 -16.51
N GLU A 27 6.23 3.85 -17.32
CA GLU A 27 6.25 3.42 -18.73
C GLU A 27 6.08 1.91 -18.88
N LEU A 28 6.72 1.12 -18.01
CA LEU A 28 6.56 -0.34 -17.99
C LEU A 28 5.13 -0.75 -17.63
N LEU A 29 4.53 -0.10 -16.63
CA LEU A 29 3.15 -0.37 -16.23
C LEU A 29 2.14 0.01 -17.33
N ASP A 30 2.44 1.05 -18.11
CA ASP A 30 1.57 1.60 -19.15
C ASP A 30 1.76 0.94 -20.54
N CYS A 31 2.83 0.17 -20.74
CA CYS A 31 3.19 -0.54 -21.99
C CYS A 31 2.08 -1.49 -22.53
N GLY A 32 1.05 -1.79 -21.74
CA GLY A 32 -0.07 -2.65 -22.14
C GLY A 32 0.23 -4.15 -22.10
N ASP A 33 1.48 -4.57 -21.91
CA ASP A 33 1.86 -5.96 -21.72
C ASP A 33 1.57 -6.41 -20.27
N SER A 34 0.46 -7.13 -20.10
CA SER A 34 0.05 -7.65 -18.79
C SER A 34 0.97 -8.74 -18.25
N ALA A 35 1.61 -9.52 -19.13
CA ALA A 35 2.50 -10.59 -18.69
C ALA A 35 3.80 -9.99 -18.14
N LEU A 36 4.37 -9.02 -18.87
CA LEU A 36 5.53 -8.28 -18.39
C LEU A 36 5.26 -7.56 -17.07
N ARG A 37 4.10 -6.93 -16.91
CA ARG A 37 3.70 -6.27 -15.67
C ARG A 37 3.61 -7.26 -14.49
N ALA A 38 3.05 -8.45 -14.75
CA ALA A 38 2.95 -9.49 -13.73
C ALA A 38 4.33 -10.02 -13.32
N ASP A 39 5.22 -10.26 -14.28
CA ASP A 39 6.59 -10.70 -14.04
C ASP A 39 7.37 -9.65 -13.22
N PHE A 40 7.27 -8.38 -13.59
CA PHE A 40 7.91 -7.28 -12.86
C PHE A 40 7.40 -7.19 -11.42
N THR A 41 6.08 -7.23 -11.23
CA THR A 41 5.46 -7.18 -9.90
C THR A 41 5.90 -8.36 -9.03
N LYS A 42 6.03 -9.55 -9.64
CA LYS A 42 6.50 -10.75 -8.96
C LYS A 42 7.94 -10.59 -8.50
N GLU A 43 8.83 -10.07 -9.35
CA GLU A 43 10.24 -9.86 -8.98
C GLU A 43 10.36 -8.86 -7.82
N VAL A 44 9.64 -7.73 -7.88
CA VAL A 44 9.58 -6.75 -6.77
C VAL A 44 9.12 -7.41 -5.47
N GLN A 45 8.08 -8.26 -5.54
CA GLN A 45 7.55 -8.93 -4.36
C GLN A 45 8.56 -9.94 -3.78
N GLN A 46 9.24 -10.72 -4.61
CA GLN A 46 10.24 -11.69 -4.18
C GLN A 46 11.40 -11.01 -3.44
N THR A 47 11.89 -9.88 -3.95
CA THR A 47 12.92 -9.10 -3.26
C THR A 47 12.41 -8.55 -1.92
N ARG A 48 11.16 -8.06 -1.87
CA ARG A 48 10.56 -7.58 -0.60
C ARG A 48 10.40 -8.69 0.42
N ASP A 49 10.01 -9.89 0.00
CA ASP A 49 9.87 -11.04 0.88
C ASP A 49 11.21 -11.44 1.50
N ALA A 50 12.29 -11.45 0.70
CA ALA A 50 13.65 -11.69 1.20
C ALA A 50 14.10 -10.61 2.20
N LEU A 51 13.78 -9.33 1.94
CA LEU A 51 14.07 -8.24 2.86
C LEU A 51 13.24 -8.32 4.14
N ALA A 52 11.99 -8.80 4.07
CA ALA A 52 11.14 -8.98 5.24
C ALA A 52 11.65 -10.11 6.14
N GLU A 53 12.16 -11.20 5.56
CA GLU A 53 12.87 -12.25 6.30
C GLU A 53 14.09 -11.68 7.01
N PHE A 54 14.95 -10.95 6.29
CA PHE A 54 16.13 -10.29 6.84
C PHE A 54 15.81 -9.28 7.95
N ALA A 55 14.72 -8.52 7.83
CA ALA A 55 14.34 -7.49 8.79
C ALA A 55 14.10 -8.04 10.20
N SER A 56 13.71 -9.31 10.31
CA SER A 56 13.51 -9.97 11.61
C SER A 56 14.82 -10.11 12.38
N ASP A 57 15.92 -10.39 11.69
CA ASP A 57 17.27 -10.51 12.28
C ASP A 57 17.89 -9.13 12.57
N ALA A 58 17.56 -8.12 11.77
CA ALA A 58 18.06 -6.76 11.94
C ALA A 58 17.22 -5.90 12.93
N ALA A 59 16.20 -6.49 13.57
CA ALA A 59 15.25 -5.76 14.40
C ALA A 59 15.92 -5.15 15.64
N THR A 60 15.65 -3.86 15.88
CA THR A 60 16.03 -3.18 17.12
C THR A 60 14.77 -2.75 17.88
N PRO A 61 14.76 -2.87 19.23
CA PRO A 61 13.58 -2.52 20.01
C PRO A 61 13.31 -1.02 19.91
N PRO A 62 12.06 -0.60 19.60
CA PRO A 62 11.71 0.80 19.53
C PRO A 62 11.63 1.44 20.93
N PRO A 63 11.72 2.78 21.04
CA PRO A 63 11.51 3.48 22.31
C PRO A 63 10.13 3.18 22.91
N ALA A 64 10.06 2.91 24.22
CA ALA A 64 8.83 2.50 24.89
C ALA A 64 7.67 3.49 24.73
N THR A 65 7.97 4.79 24.68
CA THR A 65 6.97 5.86 24.51
C THR A 65 6.37 5.93 23.11
N LEU A 66 6.96 5.26 22.12
CA LEU A 66 6.48 5.28 20.74
C LEU A 66 5.11 4.60 20.62
N ARG A 67 4.89 3.52 21.37
CA ARG A 67 3.61 2.80 21.37
C ARG A 67 2.46 3.71 21.82
N ASP A 68 2.64 4.40 22.95
CA ASP A 68 1.59 5.26 23.51
C ASP A 68 1.30 6.46 22.59
N ARG A 69 2.34 7.07 22.02
CA ARG A 69 2.20 8.16 21.06
C ARG A 69 1.45 7.72 19.79
N LEU A 70 1.75 6.53 19.27
CA LEU A 70 1.08 6.00 18.09
C LEU A 70 -0.41 5.72 18.37
N LEU A 71 -0.72 5.11 19.52
CA LEU A 71 -2.11 4.80 19.90
C LEU A 71 -2.93 6.08 20.14
N ALA A 72 -2.33 7.12 20.73
CA ALA A 72 -2.98 8.43 20.87
C ALA A 72 -3.29 9.06 19.50
N ALA A 73 -2.33 9.06 18.57
CA ALA A 73 -2.52 9.61 17.23
C ALA A 73 -3.62 8.87 16.44
N ILE A 74 -3.71 7.55 16.57
CA ILE A 74 -4.80 6.77 15.94
C ILE A 74 -6.16 7.13 16.55
N ALA A 75 -6.25 7.33 17.87
CA ALA A 75 -7.49 7.71 18.53
C ALA A 75 -7.96 9.12 18.11
N GLU A 76 -7.03 10.05 17.92
CA GLU A 76 -7.30 11.40 17.40
C GLU A 76 -7.85 11.34 15.96
N ASP A 77 -7.19 10.60 15.06
CA ASP A 77 -7.64 10.44 13.65
C ASP A 77 -9.04 9.81 13.54
N GLN A 78 -9.35 8.80 14.37
CA GLN A 78 -10.67 8.18 14.41
C GLN A 78 -11.75 9.09 15.00
N THR A 79 -11.36 10.08 15.80
CA THR A 79 -12.27 11.10 16.33
C THR A 79 -12.57 12.15 15.27
N ASP A 80 -11.57 12.55 14.48
CA ASP A 80 -11.73 13.47 13.35
C ASP A 80 -12.48 12.84 12.17
N ARG A 81 -12.35 11.52 11.99
CA ARG A 81 -13.18 10.73 11.08
C ARG A 81 -14.54 10.44 11.73
N ALA A 82 -15.34 11.48 11.97
CA ALA A 82 -16.74 11.33 12.37
C ALA A 82 -17.44 10.29 11.45
N PRO A 83 -18.29 9.41 12.00
CA PRO A 83 -18.80 8.28 11.25
C PRO A 83 -19.70 8.80 10.13
N HIS A 84 -19.35 8.49 8.88
CA HIS A 84 -20.28 8.51 7.77
C HIS A 84 -21.32 7.39 7.98
N HIS A 85 -22.19 7.56 8.98
CA HIS A 85 -23.42 6.78 9.05
C HIS A 85 -24.22 7.14 7.80
N CYS A 86 -24.20 6.23 6.83
CA CYS A 86 -25.13 6.25 5.72
C CYS A 86 -26.54 6.09 6.30
N ALA A 87 -27.21 7.21 6.56
CA ALA A 87 -28.61 7.24 6.97
C ALA A 87 -29.46 6.87 5.74
N CYS A 88 -29.56 5.57 5.46
CA CYS A 88 -30.59 5.03 4.58
C CYS A 88 -31.93 5.18 5.31
N ASN A 89 -32.52 6.38 5.35
CA ASN A 89 -33.87 6.56 5.85
C ASN A 89 -34.82 5.84 4.88
N HIS A 90 -35.24 4.64 5.31
CA HIS A 90 -36.25 3.82 4.66
C HIS A 90 -37.56 4.61 4.58
N ARG A 91 -37.78 5.28 3.45
CA ARG A 91 -39.06 5.87 3.04
C ARG A 91 -40.01 4.73 2.68
N GLY A 92 -40.48 4.02 3.70
CA GLY A 92 -41.41 2.90 3.63
C GLY A 92 -42.85 3.35 3.93
N ASN A 93 -43.53 3.80 2.88
CA ASN A 93 -44.94 3.57 2.57
C ASN A 93 -45.96 3.41 3.73
N SER A 94 -46.81 4.42 3.93
CA SER A 94 -48.13 4.24 4.54
C SER A 94 -49.18 4.87 3.64
N ALA A 95 -49.62 4.10 2.65
CA ALA A 95 -50.87 4.35 1.95
C ALA A 95 -52.01 3.97 2.89
N THR A 96 -52.73 4.97 3.40
CA THR A 96 -53.96 4.77 4.17
C THR A 96 -55.14 4.94 3.23
N SER A 97 -55.81 3.83 2.92
CA SER A 97 -57.17 3.80 2.38
C SER A 97 -58.14 4.43 3.39
N HIS A 98 -59.01 5.32 2.93
CA HIS A 98 -60.44 5.36 3.27
C HIS A 98 -61.20 6.36 2.38
#